data_AF-X1TAT4-F1
#
_entry.id   AF-X1TAT4-F1
#
_cell.length_a   1.000
_cell.length_b   1.000
_cell.length_c   1.000
_cell.angle_alpha   90.00
_cell.angle_beta   90.00
_cell.angle_gamma   90.00
#
_symmetry.space_group_name_H-M   'P 1'
#
loop_
_entity.id
_entity.type
_entity.pdbx_description
1 polymer ?
#
loop_
_entity_poly.entity_id
_entity_poly.type
_entity_poly.pdbx_seq_one_letter_code
_entity_poly.pdbx_strand_id
1 'polypeptide(L)'
;MFKELEELEKKYEELNKNLSDPKIIANQSKFQECAKMHSDISKTVLKYKEYKGIIKEIEENSKLFLEEKDVEFKNLINEELEKLKEKKSNLEIELKELIFPKDPHDKKNCIVEIRAGAGGDEAALFSGDLFRMYSRFAENNGWKTEVMSSNPTGIGGFKEIIFSIIGKGVYRKLKYESGVHRVQRVPITESSGRIHTS
;
A
#
# COMPACT_ATOMS: atom_id res chain seq x y z
N MET A 1 0.28 -5.33 10.40
CA MET A 1 -0.98 -4.64 10.78
C MET A 1 -1.38 -4.87 12.23
N PHE A 2 -2.05 -5.96 12.63
CA PHE A 2 -2.57 -6.09 14.01
C PHE A 2 -1.47 -6.09 15.08
N LYS A 3 -0.34 -6.76 14.83
CA LYS A 3 0.83 -6.71 15.71
C LYS A 3 1.37 -5.27 15.89
N GLU A 4 1.40 -4.48 14.82
CA GLU A 4 1.84 -3.08 14.87
C GLU A 4 0.85 -2.21 15.65
N LEU A 5 -0.45 -2.47 15.51
CA LEU A 5 -1.50 -1.79 16.29
C LEU A 5 -1.41 -2.10 17.79
N GLU A 6 -1.10 -3.35 18.15
CA GLU A 6 -0.86 -3.73 19.55
C GLU A 6 0.39 -3.06 20.13
N GLU A 7 1.46 -2.95 19.36
CA GLU A 7 2.65 -2.22 19.76
C GLU A 7 2.38 -0.72 19.93
N LEU A 8 1.58 -0.11 19.04
CA LEU A 8 1.14 1.28 19.17
C LEU A 8 0.26 1.50 20.40
N GLU A 9 -0.65 0.58 20.70
CA GLU A 9 -1.49 0.64 21.89
C GLU A 9 -0.65 0.55 23.18
N LYS A 10 0.32 -0.37 23.24
CA LYS A 10 1.25 -0.46 24.38
C LYS A 10 2.04 0.83 24.58
N LYS A 11 2.58 1.40 23.50
CA LYS A 11 3.27 2.70 23.53
C LYS A 11 2.35 3.83 24.00
N TYR A 12 1.09 3.83 23.56
CA TYR A 12 0.10 4.82 23.99
C TYR A 12 -0.20 4.74 25.49
N GLU A 13 -0.29 3.53 26.05
CA GLU A 13 -0.45 3.36 27.49
C GLU A 13 0.79 3.78 28.28
N GLU A 14 1.98 3.48 27.77
CA GLU A 14 3.25 3.93 28.36
C GLU A 14 3.36 5.46 28.36
N LEU A 15 3.01 6.11 27.24
CA LEU A 15 2.99 7.56 27.14
C LEU A 15 1.96 8.18 28.10
N ASN A 16 0.79 7.57 28.28
CA ASN A 16 -0.20 8.02 29.27
C ASN A 16 0.34 7.95 30.70
N LYS A 17 1.07 6.88 31.05
CA LYS A 17 1.73 6.76 32.35
C LYS A 17 2.80 7.85 32.52
N ASN A 18 3.63 8.07 31.49
CA ASN A 18 4.67 9.10 31.52
C ASN A 18 4.08 10.51 31.65
N LEU A 19 2.98 10.82 30.96
CA LEU A 19 2.28 12.10 31.07
C LEU A 19 1.64 12.32 32.45
N SER A 20 1.45 11.25 33.22
CA SER A 20 0.93 11.29 34.60
C SER A 20 2.04 11.28 35.65
N ASP A 21 3.32 11.10 35.27
CA ASP A 21 4.46 11.06 36.20
C ASP A 21 4.92 12.49 36.57
N PRO A 22 4.90 12.89 37.86
CA PRO A 22 5.40 14.18 38.32
C PRO A 22 6.83 14.52 37.87
N LYS A 23 7.70 13.51 37.70
CA LYS A 23 9.10 13.71 37.25
C LYS A 23 9.17 14.13 35.79
N ILE A 24 8.27 13.65 34.94
CA ILE A 24 8.18 14.04 33.53
C ILE A 24 7.50 15.40 33.42
N ILE A 25 6.44 15.64 34.20
CA ILE A 25 5.73 16.93 34.24
C ILE A 25 6.69 18.07 34.65
N ALA A 26 7.59 17.81 35.61
CA ALA A 26 8.62 18.77 36.03
C ALA A 26 9.65 19.09 34.93
N ASN A 27 9.79 18.24 33.91
CA ASN A 27 10.69 18.46 32.77
C ASN A 27 9.88 18.85 31.52
N GLN A 28 9.74 20.15 31.30
CA GLN A 28 8.91 20.72 30.23
C GLN A 28 9.24 20.18 28.83
N SER A 29 10.53 19.96 28.52
CA SER A 29 10.95 19.41 27.22
C SER A 29 10.48 17.98 27.02
N LYS A 30 10.71 17.11 28.02
CA LYS A 30 10.27 15.70 27.97
C LYS A 30 8.75 15.58 27.95
N PHE A 31 8.06 16.43 28.71
CA PHE A 31 6.60 16.48 28.70
C PHE A 31 6.06 16.84 27.30
N GLN A 32 6.63 17.86 26.65
CA GLN A 32 6.23 18.24 25.29
C GLN A 32 6.46 17.12 24.26
N GLU A 33 7.60 16.43 24.34
CA GLU A 33 7.89 15.27 23.48
C GLU A 33 6.88 14.14 23.69
N CYS A 34 6.62 13.75 24.94
CA CYS A 34 5.64 12.72 25.26
C CYS A 34 4.23 13.11 24.81
N ALA A 35 3.82 14.37 25.02
CA ALA A 35 2.51 14.88 24.64
C ALA A 35 2.32 14.87 23.12
N LYS A 36 3.36 15.24 22.37
CA LYS A 36 3.35 15.21 20.90
C LYS A 36 3.23 13.78 20.38
N MET A 37 4.07 12.86 20.85
CA MET A 37 4.00 11.45 20.44
C MET A 37 2.65 10.82 20.81
N HIS A 38 2.10 11.15 21.98
CA HIS A 38 0.78 10.70 22.40
C HIS A 38 -0.31 11.19 21.45
N SER A 39 -0.28 12.49 21.10
CA SER A 39 -1.19 13.08 20.12
C SER A 39 -1.10 12.39 18.76
N ASP A 40 0.12 12.14 18.26
CA ASP A 40 0.36 11.56 16.93
C ASP A 40 -0.25 10.16 16.77
N ILE A 41 -0.17 9.32 17.82
CA ILE A 41 -0.67 7.93 17.77
C ILE A 41 -2.10 7.78 18.30
N SER A 42 -2.63 8.81 19.00
CA SER A 42 -3.93 8.75 19.68
C SER A 42 -5.08 8.34 18.76
N LYS A 43 -5.18 8.97 17.58
CA LYS A 43 -6.23 8.70 16.61
C LYS A 43 -6.25 7.24 16.18
N THR A 44 -5.08 6.68 15.87
CA THR A 44 -4.92 5.28 15.45
C THR A 44 -5.27 4.31 16.57
N VAL A 45 -4.83 4.58 17.79
CA VAL A 45 -5.09 3.71 18.94
C VAL A 45 -6.56 3.75 19.37
N LEU A 46 -7.20 4.92 19.37
CA LEU A 46 -8.63 5.04 19.68
C LEU A 46 -9.49 4.26 18.68
N LYS A 47 -9.17 4.36 17.39
CA LYS A 47 -9.82 3.56 16.34
C LYS A 47 -9.58 2.06 16.51
N TYR A 48 -8.40 1.67 16.98
CA TYR A 48 -8.11 0.27 17.26
C TYR A 48 -8.89 -0.26 18.47
N LYS A 49 -9.07 0.57 19.51
CA LYS A 49 -9.92 0.25 20.66
C LYS A 49 -11.39 0.09 20.27
N GLU A 50 -11.89 0.96 19.38
CA GLU A 50 -13.23 0.83 18.78
C GLU A 50 -13.37 -0.52 18.05
N TYR A 51 -12.40 -0.88 17.19
CA TYR A 51 -12.38 -2.16 16.49
C TYR A 51 -12.39 -3.38 17.45
N LYS A 52 -11.60 -3.33 18.53
CA LYS A 52 -11.62 -4.37 19.58
C LYS A 52 -12.97 -4.48 20.27
N GLY A 53 -13.65 -3.35 20.49
CA GLY A 53 -15.02 -3.31 21.02
C GLY A 53 -15.99 -4.06 20.12
N ILE A 54 -15.97 -3.76 18.82
CA ILE A 54 -16.84 -4.43 17.83
C ILE A 54 -16.56 -5.94 17.74
N ILE A 55 -15.31 -6.38 17.83
CA ILE A 55 -15.02 -7.82 17.88
C ILE A 55 -15.69 -8.47 19.08
N LYS A 56 -15.61 -7.85 20.26
CA LYS A 56 -16.27 -8.37 21.46
C LYS A 56 -17.78 -8.42 21.30
N GLU A 57 -18.39 -7.36 20.78
CA GLU A 57 -19.84 -7.32 20.49
C GLU A 57 -20.24 -8.43 19.51
N ILE A 58 -19.45 -8.69 18.45
CA ILE A 58 -19.70 -9.79 17.52
C ILE A 58 -19.60 -11.15 18.23
N GLU A 59 -18.61 -11.34 19.10
CA GLU A 59 -18.44 -12.59 19.86
C GLU A 59 -19.60 -12.82 20.83
N GLU A 60 -20.03 -11.78 21.54
CA GLU A 60 -21.17 -11.81 22.46
C GLU A 60 -22.48 -12.09 21.72
N ASN A 61 -22.76 -11.37 20.62
CA ASN A 61 -23.95 -11.59 19.81
C ASN A 61 -23.96 -12.95 19.11
N SER A 62 -22.78 -13.47 18.70
CA SER A 62 -22.69 -14.82 18.12
C SER A 62 -22.98 -15.89 19.16
N LYS A 63 -22.56 -15.71 20.42
CA LYS A 63 -22.91 -16.63 21.52
C LYS A 63 -24.41 -16.58 21.80
N LEU A 64 -24.98 -15.38 21.92
CA LEU A 64 -26.42 -15.18 22.09
C LEU A 64 -27.23 -15.86 20.96
N PHE A 65 -26.78 -15.71 19.71
CA PHE A 65 -27.41 -16.37 18.56
C PHE A 65 -27.43 -17.91 18.69
N LEU A 66 -26.38 -18.52 19.26
CA LEU A 66 -26.32 -19.98 19.45
C LEU A 66 -27.22 -20.46 20.59
N GLU A 67 -27.32 -19.68 21.66
CA GLU A 67 -28.09 -20.01 22.86
C GLU A 67 -29.60 -19.74 22.70
N GLU A 68 -29.97 -18.77 21.86
CA GLU A 68 -31.36 -18.38 21.62
C GLU A 68 -32.14 -19.48 20.90
N LYS A 69 -33.40 -19.69 21.30
CA LYS A 69 -34.30 -20.69 20.71
C LYS A 69 -35.42 -20.06 19.91
N ASP A 70 -35.78 -18.82 20.21
CA ASP A 70 -36.77 -18.07 19.46
C ASP A 70 -36.24 -17.67 18.07
N VAL A 71 -36.99 -17.98 17.03
CA VAL A 71 -36.60 -17.75 15.63
C VAL A 71 -36.68 -16.26 15.26
N GLU A 72 -37.67 -15.54 15.77
CA GLU A 72 -37.80 -14.10 15.50
C GLU A 72 -36.66 -13.34 16.18
N PHE A 73 -36.31 -13.71 17.41
CA PHE A 73 -35.21 -13.09 18.14
C PHE A 73 -33.84 -13.41 17.52
N LYS A 74 -33.66 -14.65 17.02
CA LYS A 74 -32.48 -15.04 16.24
C LYS A 74 -32.28 -14.21 14.98
N ASN A 75 -33.36 -13.92 14.25
CA ASN A 75 -33.28 -13.08 13.05
C ASN A 75 -32.81 -11.66 13.39
N LEU A 76 -33.31 -11.09 14.49
CA LEU A 76 -32.90 -9.77 14.97
C LEU A 76 -31.41 -9.73 15.35
N ILE A 77 -30.93 -10.76 16.06
CA ILE A 77 -29.50 -10.89 16.38
C ILE A 77 -28.66 -11.03 15.11
N ASN A 78 -29.14 -11.78 14.10
CA ASN A 78 -28.41 -11.95 12.85
C ASN A 78 -28.29 -10.63 12.06
N GLU A 79 -29.35 -9.82 11.99
CA GLU A 79 -29.28 -8.48 11.37
C GLU A 79 -28.27 -7.57 12.09
N GLU A 80 -28.19 -7.66 13.42
CA GLU A 80 -27.21 -6.91 14.20
C GLU A 80 -25.78 -7.39 13.93
N LEU A 81 -25.57 -8.71 13.86
CA LEU A 81 -24.29 -9.30 13.48
C LEU A 81 -23.84 -8.86 12.09
N GLU A 82 -24.74 -8.74 11.11
CA GLU A 82 -24.41 -8.23 9.79
C GLU A 82 -23.95 -6.76 9.84
N LYS A 83 -24.67 -5.90 10.57
CA LYS A 83 -24.27 -4.50 10.78
C LYS A 83 -22.91 -4.39 11.47
N LEU A 84 -22.65 -5.23 12.47
CA LEU A 84 -21.36 -5.25 13.18
C LEU A 84 -20.22 -5.75 12.28
N LYS A 85 -20.47 -6.75 11.42
CA LYS A 85 -19.49 -7.24 10.44
C LYS A 85 -19.16 -6.16 9.39
N GLU A 86 -20.15 -5.41 8.94
CA GLU A 86 -19.94 -4.28 8.02
C GLU A 86 -19.10 -3.17 8.69
N LYS A 87 -19.46 -2.76 9.92
CA LYS A 87 -18.67 -1.80 10.70
C LYS A 87 -17.24 -2.28 10.92
N LYS A 88 -17.06 -3.57 11.26
CA LYS A 88 -15.74 -4.19 11.41
C LYS A 88 -14.91 -4.04 10.13
N SER A 89 -15.49 -4.36 8.97
CA SER A 89 -14.80 -4.26 7.68
C SER A 89 -14.37 -2.82 7.37
N ASN A 90 -15.26 -1.86 7.60
CA ASN A 90 -14.97 -0.44 7.40
C ASN A 90 -13.84 0.05 8.33
N LEU A 91 -13.87 -0.35 9.60
CA LEU A 91 -12.81 -0.02 10.56
C LEU A 91 -11.46 -0.66 10.22
N GLU A 92 -11.44 -1.89 9.69
CA GLU A 92 -10.20 -2.49 9.19
C GLU A 92 -9.58 -1.69 8.05
N ILE A 93 -10.41 -1.15 7.15
CA ILE A 93 -9.94 -0.28 6.06
C ILE A 93 -9.39 1.03 6.63
N GLU A 94 -10.12 1.70 7.52
CA GLU A 94 -9.68 2.93 8.18
C GLU A 94 -8.35 2.72 8.93
N LEU A 95 -8.23 1.63 9.69
CA LEU A 95 -7.00 1.29 10.42
C LEU A 95 -5.82 1.03 9.48
N LYS A 96 -6.04 0.36 8.35
CA LYS A 96 -5.00 0.20 7.32
C LYS A 96 -4.52 1.56 6.81
N GLU A 97 -5.42 2.50 6.55
CA GLU A 97 -5.05 3.85 6.10
C GLU A 97 -4.30 4.65 7.17
N LEU A 98 -4.60 4.43 8.45
CA LEU A 98 -3.94 5.14 9.55
C LEU A 98 -2.53 4.61 9.86
N ILE A 99 -2.31 3.30 9.72
CA ILE A 99 -0.99 2.67 9.93
C ILE A 99 -0.06 2.96 8.76
N PHE A 100 -0.61 2.96 7.54
CA PHE A 100 0.12 3.27 6.33
C PHE A 100 -0.34 4.64 5.84
N PRO A 101 0.19 5.75 6.41
CA PRO A 101 -0.15 7.08 5.94
C PRO A 101 0.06 7.13 4.43
N LYS A 102 -0.99 7.56 3.71
CA LYS A 102 -0.95 7.68 2.24
C LYS A 102 0.30 8.49 1.89
N ASP A 103 1.18 7.88 1.10
CA ASP A 103 2.39 8.55 0.65
C ASP A 103 1.95 9.85 -0.07
N PRO A 104 2.48 11.02 0.32
CA PRO A 104 2.08 12.29 -0.31
C PRO A 104 2.31 12.30 -1.83
N HIS A 105 3.13 11.37 -2.34
CA HIS A 105 3.37 11.16 -3.75
C HIS A 105 2.38 10.19 -4.42
N ASP A 106 1.55 9.44 -3.68
CA ASP A 106 0.62 8.44 -4.24
C ASP A 106 -0.39 9.05 -5.23
N LYS A 107 -0.67 10.36 -5.13
CA LYS A 107 -1.57 11.08 -6.05
C LYS A 107 -0.86 11.69 -7.27
N LYS A 108 0.47 11.62 -7.33
CA LYS A 108 1.26 12.25 -8.39
C LYS A 108 1.27 11.40 -9.65
N ASN A 109 1.44 12.08 -10.78
CA ASN A 109 1.82 11.46 -12.04
C ASN A 109 3.23 10.86 -11.91
N CYS A 110 3.61 9.98 -12.83
CA CYS A 110 4.91 9.33 -12.83
C CYS A 110 5.63 9.61 -14.15
N ILE A 111 6.94 9.85 -14.09
CA ILE A 111 7.83 9.82 -15.24
C ILE A 111 8.56 8.48 -15.17
N VAL A 112 8.51 7.72 -16.24
CA VAL A 112 9.17 6.42 -16.37
C VAL A 112 10.31 6.59 -17.36
N GLU A 113 11.51 6.22 -16.91
CA GLU A 113 12.72 6.18 -17.73
C GLU A 113 13.15 4.73 -17.90
N ILE A 114 13.13 4.24 -19.13
CA ILE A 114 13.62 2.90 -19.46
C ILE A 114 14.92 3.08 -20.24
N ARG A 115 16.00 2.47 -19.76
CA ARG A 115 17.34 2.53 -20.35
C ARG A 115 17.84 1.13 -20.61
N ALA A 116 18.39 0.90 -21.80
CA ALA A 116 19.02 -0.36 -22.14
C ALA A 116 20.27 -0.58 -21.27
N GLY A 117 20.31 -1.70 -20.57
CA GLY A 117 21.42 -2.11 -19.70
C GLY A 117 22.46 -2.95 -20.43
N ALA A 118 22.91 -4.01 -19.78
CA ALA A 118 23.81 -5.00 -20.40
C ALA A 118 23.04 -5.86 -21.42
N GLY A 119 23.69 -6.27 -22.51
CA GLY A 119 23.05 -7.07 -23.57
C GLY A 119 22.87 -6.35 -24.91
N GLY A 120 23.32 -5.09 -25.02
CA GLY A 120 23.41 -4.38 -26.31
C GLY A 120 22.07 -4.27 -27.03
N ASP A 121 22.03 -4.77 -28.26
CA ASP A 121 20.84 -4.77 -29.13
C ASP A 121 19.63 -5.49 -28.50
N GLU A 122 19.88 -6.56 -27.75
CA GLU A 122 18.84 -7.32 -27.05
C GLU A 122 18.21 -6.52 -25.90
N ALA A 123 19.04 -5.77 -25.15
CA ALA A 123 18.56 -4.87 -24.10
C ALA A 123 17.74 -3.70 -24.69
N ALA A 124 18.10 -3.23 -25.89
CA ALA A 124 17.32 -2.19 -26.57
C ALA A 124 15.95 -2.72 -27.03
N LEU A 125 15.88 -3.95 -27.54
CA LEU A 125 14.63 -4.62 -27.88
C LEU A 125 13.76 -4.82 -26.63
N PHE A 126 14.35 -5.30 -25.54
CA PHE A 126 13.65 -5.49 -24.26
C PHE A 126 13.14 -4.17 -23.67
N SER A 127 13.87 -3.07 -23.84
CA SER A 127 13.40 -1.73 -23.46
C SER A 127 12.13 -1.33 -24.22
N GLY A 128 12.02 -1.72 -25.49
CA GLY A 128 10.79 -1.57 -26.29
C GLY A 128 9.64 -2.43 -25.78
N ASP A 129 9.92 -3.67 -25.38
CA ASP A 129 8.92 -4.58 -24.79
C ASP A 129 8.36 -4.01 -23.47
N LEU A 130 9.23 -3.48 -22.60
CA LEU A 130 8.84 -2.82 -21.36
C LEU A 130 8.00 -1.57 -21.62
N PHE A 131 8.41 -0.72 -22.57
CA PHE A 131 7.60 0.44 -22.94
C PHE A 131 6.20 0.05 -23.42
N ARG A 132 6.11 -0.99 -24.26
CA ARG A 132 4.83 -1.53 -24.73
C ARG A 132 4.00 -2.10 -23.58
N MET A 133 4.63 -2.82 -22.66
CA MET A 133 3.99 -3.37 -21.47
C MET A 133 3.39 -2.26 -20.59
N TYR A 134 4.17 -1.24 -20.24
CA TYR A 134 3.69 -0.14 -19.41
C TYR A 134 2.65 0.73 -20.13
N SER A 135 2.79 0.93 -21.45
CA SER A 135 1.79 1.66 -22.24
C SER A 135 0.42 0.95 -22.20
N ARG A 136 0.39 -0.37 -22.40
CA ARG A 136 -0.84 -1.17 -22.27
C ARG A 136 -1.37 -1.22 -20.84
N PHE A 137 -0.48 -1.32 -19.86
CA PHE A 137 -0.88 -1.25 -18.45
C PHE A 137 -1.54 0.08 -18.13
N ALA A 138 -1.00 1.20 -18.62
CA ALA A 138 -1.59 2.52 -18.46
C ALA A 138 -2.97 2.62 -19.11
N GLU A 139 -3.13 2.16 -20.36
CA GLU A 139 -4.42 2.11 -21.07
C GLU A 139 -5.47 1.31 -20.29
N ASN A 140 -5.12 0.11 -19.80
CA ASN A 140 -6.02 -0.74 -19.01
C ASN A 140 -6.44 -0.10 -17.67
N ASN A 141 -5.64 0.81 -17.12
CA ASN A 141 -5.96 1.55 -15.91
C ASN A 141 -6.64 2.91 -16.22
N GLY A 142 -6.93 3.22 -17.48
CA GLY A 142 -7.52 4.49 -17.91
C GLY A 142 -6.58 5.68 -17.75
N TRP A 143 -5.28 5.46 -17.79
CA TRP A 143 -4.25 6.50 -17.69
C TRP A 143 -3.77 6.94 -19.05
N LYS A 144 -3.31 8.20 -19.13
CA LYS A 144 -2.74 8.78 -20.36
C LYS A 144 -1.22 8.64 -20.34
N THR A 145 -0.66 8.15 -21.45
CA THR A 145 0.80 8.04 -21.64
C THR A 145 1.26 9.09 -22.65
N GLU A 146 2.30 9.86 -22.32
CA GLU A 146 2.90 10.86 -23.22
C GLU A 146 4.42 10.66 -23.30
N VAL A 147 4.94 10.35 -24.49
CA VAL A 147 6.38 10.21 -24.71
C VAL A 147 7.03 11.59 -24.70
N MET A 148 8.06 11.76 -23.88
CA MET A 148 8.81 13.01 -23.74
C MET A 148 10.11 13.00 -24.53
N SER A 149 10.81 11.86 -24.53
CA SER A 149 12.06 11.65 -25.25
C SER A 149 12.21 10.19 -25.62
N SER A 150 12.81 9.91 -26.78
CA SER A 150 13.13 8.55 -27.19
C SER A 150 14.41 8.51 -28.04
N ASN A 151 15.17 7.44 -27.85
CA ASN A 151 16.37 7.13 -28.60
C ASN A 151 16.22 5.72 -29.22
N PRO A 152 15.51 5.61 -30.36
CA PRO A 152 15.24 4.33 -31.00
C PRO A 152 16.49 3.74 -31.67
N THR A 153 16.53 2.42 -31.81
CA THR A 153 17.58 1.70 -32.56
C THR A 153 17.09 1.28 -33.95
N GLY A 154 18.02 1.07 -34.89
CA GLY A 154 17.69 0.70 -36.27
C GLY A 154 17.04 -0.68 -36.44
N ILE A 155 17.21 -1.57 -35.46
CA ILE A 155 16.62 -2.92 -35.42
C ILE A 155 15.28 -2.97 -34.65
N GLY A 156 14.80 -1.83 -34.16
CA GLY A 156 13.64 -1.73 -33.28
C GLY A 156 14.02 -1.76 -31.79
N GLY A 157 13.14 -1.20 -30.96
CA GLY A 157 13.42 -0.96 -29.54
C GLY A 157 14.06 0.40 -29.28
N PHE A 158 14.56 0.60 -28.06
CA PHE A 158 15.08 1.90 -27.59
C PHE A 158 16.35 1.71 -26.75
N LYS A 159 17.37 2.53 -26.99
CA LYS A 159 18.47 2.70 -26.02
C LYS A 159 17.99 3.42 -24.76
N GLU A 160 17.12 4.39 -24.94
CA GLU A 160 16.49 5.17 -23.88
C GLU A 160 15.09 5.60 -24.33
N ILE A 161 14.12 5.51 -23.44
CA ILE A 161 12.78 6.09 -23.64
C ILE A 161 12.27 6.67 -22.32
N ILE A 162 11.83 7.92 -22.39
CA ILE A 162 11.31 8.70 -21.27
C ILE A 162 9.87 9.08 -21.61
N PHE A 163 8.94 8.71 -20.75
CA PHE A 163 7.53 8.99 -20.93
C PHE A 163 6.85 9.30 -19.61
N SER A 164 5.84 10.16 -19.67
CA SER A 164 4.99 10.46 -18.52
C SER A 164 3.72 9.61 -18.57
N ILE A 165 3.28 9.15 -17.41
CA ILE A 165 1.97 8.52 -17.21
C ILE A 165 1.16 9.43 -16.28
N ILE A 166 0.04 9.91 -16.80
CA ILE A 166 -0.85 10.88 -16.17
C ILE A 166 -2.16 10.18 -15.79
N GLY A 167 -2.52 10.26 -14.51
CA GLY A 167 -3.70 9.60 -14.00
C GLY A 167 -3.75 9.56 -12.48
N LYS A 168 -4.91 9.19 -11.94
CA LYS A 168 -5.10 9.06 -10.50
C LYS A 168 -4.41 7.81 -9.98
N GLY A 169 -3.47 7.98 -9.03
CA GLY A 169 -2.84 6.85 -8.36
C GLY A 169 -1.70 6.19 -9.13
N VAL A 170 -1.15 6.86 -10.16
CA VAL A 170 -0.11 6.29 -11.03
C VAL A 170 1.14 5.96 -10.23
N TYR A 171 1.72 6.94 -9.52
CA TYR A 171 2.95 6.74 -8.74
C TYR A 171 2.78 5.65 -7.68
N ARG A 172 1.61 5.58 -7.04
CA ARG A 172 1.30 4.54 -6.04
C ARG A 172 1.50 3.13 -6.56
N LYS A 173 1.13 2.85 -7.82
CA LYS A 173 1.28 1.51 -8.42
C LYS A 173 2.69 1.31 -8.98
N LEU A 174 3.26 2.32 -9.63
CA LEU A 174 4.53 2.18 -10.36
C LEU A 174 5.78 2.39 -9.49
N LYS A 175 5.66 2.87 -8.25
CA LYS A 175 6.83 3.09 -7.36
C LYS A 175 7.67 1.85 -7.09
N TYR A 176 7.10 0.66 -7.27
CA TYR A 176 7.77 -0.62 -7.07
C TYR A 176 8.48 -1.14 -8.33
N GLU A 177 8.29 -0.48 -9.47
CA GLU A 177 8.89 -0.87 -10.76
C GLU A 177 10.31 -0.33 -10.94
N SER A 178 10.76 0.53 -10.03
CA SER A 178 12.11 1.09 -10.04
C SER A 178 13.14 -0.01 -9.75
N GLY A 179 14.05 -0.23 -10.69
CA GLY A 179 15.13 -1.19 -10.52
C GLY A 179 15.63 -1.75 -11.85
N VAL A 180 16.45 -2.80 -11.75
CA VAL A 180 16.96 -3.53 -12.91
C VAL A 180 15.98 -4.66 -13.24
N HIS A 181 15.55 -4.71 -14.49
CA HIS A 181 14.70 -5.77 -15.03
C HIS A 181 15.58 -6.76 -15.79
N ARG A 182 15.51 -8.04 -15.42
CA ARG A 182 16.31 -9.11 -16.05
C ARG A 182 15.45 -9.88 -17.04
N VAL A 183 16.01 -10.19 -18.21
CA VAL A 183 15.40 -11.05 -19.22
C VAL A 183 16.32 -12.23 -19.56
N GLN A 184 15.73 -13.40 -19.76
CA GLN A 184 16.43 -14.57 -20.28
C GLN A 184 15.64 -15.14 -21.44
N ARG A 185 16.17 -15.04 -22.66
CA ARG A 185 15.56 -15.59 -23.87
C ARG A 185 16.61 -15.88 -24.94
N VAL A 186 16.19 -16.53 -26.02
CA VAL A 186 16.99 -16.61 -27.25
C VAL A 186 16.82 -15.28 -27.99
N PRO A 187 17.88 -14.46 -28.12
CA PRO A 187 17.78 -13.16 -28.79
C PRO A 187 17.35 -13.29 -30.24
N ILE A 188 16.66 -12.28 -30.76
CA ILE A 188 16.29 -12.23 -32.19
C ILE A 188 17.56 -12.10 -33.05
N THR A 189 18.63 -11.53 -32.49
CA THR A 189 19.93 -11.36 -33.14
C THR A 189 20.82 -12.61 -33.08
N GLU A 190 20.37 -13.71 -32.44
CA GLU A 190 21.19 -14.90 -32.20
C GLU A 190 20.88 -16.04 -33.17
N SER A 191 21.87 -16.43 -33.98
CA SER A 191 21.70 -17.48 -35.00
C SER A 191 21.79 -18.91 -34.44
N SER A 192 22.41 -19.11 -33.27
CA SER A 192 22.72 -20.45 -32.73
C SER A 192 21.66 -21.02 -31.77
N GLY A 193 20.60 -20.26 -31.49
CA GLY A 193 19.51 -20.70 -30.60
C GLY A 193 19.87 -20.74 -29.12
N ARG A 194 20.95 -20.07 -28.70
CA ARG A 194 21.41 -20.06 -27.30
C ARG A 194 20.63 -19.05 -26.46
N ILE A 195 20.39 -19.39 -25.20
CA ILE A 195 19.74 -18.48 -24.24
C ILE A 195 20.76 -17.47 -23.73
N HIS A 196 20.44 -16.18 -23.87
CA HIS A 196 21.23 -15.08 -23.30
C HIS A 196 20.49 -14.48 -22.11
N THR A 197 21.26 -13.87 -21.19
CA THR A 197 20.71 -13.04 -20.11
C THR A 197 21.02 -11.60 -20.44
N SER A 198 20.01 -10.74 -20.39
CA SER A 198 20.14 -9.28 -20.55
C SER A 198 19.41 -8.56 -19.43
#